data_AF-F0YTQ3-F1
#
_entry.id   AF-F0YTQ3-F1
#
_cell.length_a   1.000
_cell.length_b   1.000
_cell.length_c   1.000
_cell.angle_alpha   90.00
_cell.angle_beta   90.00
_cell.angle_gamma   90.00
#
_symmetry.space_group_name_H-M   'P 1'
#
loop_
_entity.id
_entity.type
_entity.pdbx_description
1 polymer ?
#
loop_
_entity_poly.entity_id
_entity_poly.type
_entity_poly.pdbx_seq_one_letter_code
_entity_poly.pdbx_strand_id
1 'polypeptide(L)'
;MIKERKYEVIKFVEHNGKCRIVMDCIPGRLLIYRLQDGGGFTRDIIFGWLGMLTGELDKYHRCKREQCYRYLNPYSILVTGENKIYLLDLSAESNGFVLQNMQKPAMREHFVKPVIHIKENTRLSLDLYGLGKTMQFILARAEPDVTLSRREEFLLSGIIEKCLGENPKKKYHSLKEVQKELPKVSSIKNKEQKKQQRKTVLIAAVIVLLLTAVWAGKALAYTGNTEEITLDTMEETAYI
;
A
#
# COMPACT_ATOMS: atom_id res chain seq x y z
N MET A 1 1.11 25.23 -9.87
CA MET A 1 1.95 24.20 -9.24
C MET A 1 2.62 24.80 -8.00
N ILE A 2 2.36 24.30 -6.79
CA ILE A 2 3.01 24.83 -5.57
C ILE A 2 4.45 24.29 -5.56
N LYS A 3 5.45 25.18 -5.52
CA LYS A 3 6.87 24.78 -5.48
C LYS A 3 7.18 24.03 -4.17
N GLU A 4 8.14 23.10 -4.23
CA GLU A 4 8.69 22.45 -3.04
C GLU A 4 9.21 23.49 -2.04
N ARG A 5 9.01 23.21 -0.76
CA ARG A 5 9.48 24.04 0.36
C ARG A 5 10.21 23.15 1.36
N LYS A 6 11.08 23.74 2.16
CA LYS A 6 11.68 23.05 3.30
C LYS A 6 10.75 23.14 4.51
N TYR A 7 10.61 22.04 5.23
CA TYR A 7 9.80 21.96 6.43
C TYR A 7 10.61 21.32 7.55
N GLU A 8 10.42 21.81 8.76
CA GLU A 8 10.96 21.18 9.96
C GLU A 8 10.13 19.93 10.29
N VAL A 9 10.81 18.79 10.41
CA VAL A 9 10.19 17.48 10.58
C VAL A 9 10.80 16.73 11.74
N ILE A 10 10.03 15.77 12.24
CA ILE A 10 10.44 14.81 13.25
C ILE A 10 11.08 13.62 12.56
N LYS A 11 12.35 13.34 12.86
CA LYS A 11 13.01 12.07 12.54
C LYS A 11 13.21 11.24 13.79
N PHE A 12 13.23 9.93 13.59
CA PHE A 12 13.45 8.95 14.65
C PHE A 12 14.76 8.21 14.38
N VAL A 13 15.66 8.24 15.36
CA VAL A 13 16.91 7.49 15.34
C VAL A 13 16.83 6.43 16.43
N GLU A 14 16.94 5.17 16.03
CA GLU A 14 17.00 4.04 16.94
C GLU A 14 18.46 3.58 17.06
N HIS A 15 19.00 3.60 18.28
CA HIS A 15 20.35 3.10 18.57
C HIS A 15 20.36 2.39 19.92
N ASN A 16 20.87 1.15 19.96
CA ASN A 16 20.92 0.31 21.17
C ASN A 16 19.57 0.21 21.92
N GLY A 17 18.48 0.00 21.17
CA GLY A 17 17.12 -0.11 21.72
C GLY A 17 16.53 1.21 22.26
N LYS A 18 17.25 2.34 22.14
CA LYS A 18 16.75 3.66 22.52
C LYS A 18 16.27 4.41 21.28
N CYS A 19 15.01 4.85 21.31
CA CYS A 19 14.41 5.72 20.30
C CYS A 19 14.68 7.18 20.69
N ARG A 20 15.31 7.95 19.80
CA ARG A 20 15.53 9.39 19.96
C ARG A 20 14.87 10.15 18.82
N ILE A 21 14.37 11.33 19.14
CA ILE A 21 13.84 12.27 18.18
C ILE A 21 14.94 13.23 17.76
N VAL A 22 15.08 13.43 16.45
CA VAL A 22 16.01 14.37 15.83
C VAL A 22 15.19 15.30 14.93
N MET A 23 15.38 16.60 15.07
CA MET A 23 14.78 17.59 14.17
C MET A 23 15.61 17.70 12.91
N ASP A 24 14.95 17.83 11.77
CA ASP A 24 15.60 18.06 10.49
C ASP A 24 14.74 18.98 9.61
N CYS A 25 15.34 19.63 8.63
CA CYS A 25 14.68 20.54 7.71
C CYS A 25 14.76 20.00 6.28
N ILE A 26 13.70 19.33 5.83
CA ILE A 26 13.70 18.53 4.58
C ILE A 26 12.88 19.24 3.49
N PRO A 27 13.36 19.31 2.24
CA PRO A 27 12.55 19.75 1.12
C PRO A 27 11.45 18.74 0.76
N GLY A 28 10.27 19.25 0.46
CA GLY A 28 9.17 18.46 -0.04
C GLY A 28 7.88 19.26 -0.17
N ARG A 29 6.75 18.56 -0.15
CA ARG A 29 5.42 19.13 -0.27
C ARG A 29 4.50 18.51 0.78
N LEU A 30 3.64 19.32 1.38
CA LEU A 30 2.64 18.79 2.29
C LEU A 30 1.71 17.83 1.56
N LEU A 31 1.25 16.78 2.26
CA LEU A 31 0.38 15.75 1.70
C LEU A 31 -0.87 16.35 1.03
N ILE A 32 -1.46 17.38 1.63
CA ILE A 32 -2.61 18.11 1.08
C ILE A 32 -2.35 18.65 -0.33
N TYR A 33 -1.17 19.20 -0.57
CA TYR A 33 -0.80 19.80 -1.86
C TYR A 33 -0.29 18.75 -2.83
N ARG A 34 0.42 17.74 -2.32
CA ARG A 34 0.90 16.63 -3.14
C ARG A 34 -0.26 15.87 -3.78
N LEU A 35 -1.36 15.68 -3.04
CA LEU A 35 -2.60 15.05 -3.52
C LEU A 35 -3.46 15.96 -4.42
N GLN A 36 -3.07 17.22 -4.63
CA GLN A 36 -3.76 18.15 -5.54
C GLN A 36 -3.07 18.29 -6.90
N ASP A 37 -1.83 17.79 -7.05
CA ASP A 37 -1.04 17.99 -8.26
C ASP A 37 -1.61 17.29 -9.50
N GLY A 38 -2.53 16.34 -9.32
CA GLY A 38 -3.09 15.50 -10.37
C GLY A 38 -2.08 14.46 -10.87
N GLY A 39 -2.47 13.19 -10.89
CA GLY A 39 -1.66 12.12 -11.48
C GLY A 39 -0.45 11.66 -10.66
N GLY A 40 0.16 10.58 -11.16
CA GLY A 40 1.43 10.05 -10.65
C GLY A 40 1.33 9.25 -9.35
N PHE A 41 0.13 8.87 -8.92
CA PHE A 41 -0.05 7.92 -7.83
C PHE A 41 -0.16 6.51 -8.39
N THR A 42 0.69 5.62 -7.90
CA THR A 42 0.52 4.18 -8.10
C THR A 42 -0.03 3.56 -6.84
N ARG A 43 -0.67 2.39 -6.96
CA ARG A 43 -1.11 1.57 -5.83
C ARG A 43 0.01 1.34 -4.80
N ASP A 44 1.23 1.13 -5.27
CA ASP A 44 2.42 0.96 -4.42
C ASP A 44 2.75 2.23 -3.62
N ILE A 45 2.65 3.40 -4.23
CA ILE A 45 2.87 4.69 -3.55
C ILE A 45 1.82 4.88 -2.46
N ILE A 46 0.53 4.67 -2.79
CA ILE A 46 -0.56 4.84 -1.83
C ILE A 46 -0.40 3.89 -0.65
N PHE A 47 -0.18 2.60 -0.89
CA PHE A 47 0.00 1.64 0.21
C PHE A 47 1.28 1.87 0.98
N GLY A 48 2.35 2.31 0.30
CA GLY A 48 3.57 2.78 0.94
C GLY A 48 3.30 3.92 1.90
N TRP A 49 2.49 4.91 1.50
CA TRP A 49 2.10 6.03 2.35
C TRP A 49 1.26 5.60 3.54
N LEU A 50 0.25 4.74 3.37
CA LEU A 50 -0.55 4.22 4.50
C LEU A 50 0.34 3.49 5.53
N GLY A 51 1.28 2.69 5.04
CA GLY A 51 2.24 1.98 5.88
C GLY A 51 3.23 2.90 6.59
N MET A 52 3.77 3.89 5.88
CA MET A 52 4.70 4.87 6.45
C MET A 52 4.02 5.77 7.48
N LEU A 53 2.80 6.24 7.24
CA LEU A 53 2.04 7.04 8.21
C LEU A 53 1.87 6.31 9.53
N THR A 54 1.40 5.07 9.47
CA THR A 54 1.24 4.22 10.66
C THR A 54 2.58 3.99 11.36
N GLY A 55 3.64 3.74 10.59
CA GLY A 55 4.98 3.50 11.13
C GLY A 55 5.63 4.72 11.79
N GLU A 56 5.49 5.90 11.19
CA GLU A 56 6.00 7.16 11.76
C GLU A 56 5.24 7.53 13.04
N LEU A 57 3.92 7.31 13.08
CA LEU A 57 3.11 7.56 14.27
C LEU A 57 3.45 6.57 15.39
N ASP A 58 3.68 5.29 15.08
CA ASP A 58 4.13 4.27 16.05
C ASP A 58 5.52 4.60 16.62
N LYS A 59 6.46 5.08 15.78
CA LYS A 59 7.76 5.58 16.25
C LYS A 59 7.60 6.79 17.17
N TYR A 60 6.70 7.73 16.83
CA TYR A 60 6.42 8.89 17.66
C TYR A 60 5.96 8.49 19.06
N HIS A 61 4.99 7.58 19.17
CA HIS A 61 4.44 7.10 20.45
C HIS A 61 5.55 6.48 21.32
N ARG A 62 6.36 5.58 20.74
CA ARG A 62 7.50 4.96 21.45
C ARG A 62 8.52 5.99 21.94
N CYS A 63 8.89 6.94 21.08
CA CYS A 63 9.89 7.95 21.40
C CYS A 63 9.42 9.00 22.42
N LYS A 64 8.10 9.27 22.51
CA LYS A 64 7.52 10.30 23.39
C LYS A 64 6.77 9.72 24.61
N ARG A 65 7.10 8.50 25.05
CA ARG A 65 6.46 7.85 26.22
C ARG A 65 4.92 7.81 26.10
N GLU A 66 4.42 7.33 24.96
CA GLU A 66 2.98 7.19 24.67
C GLU A 66 2.21 8.54 24.67
N GLN A 67 2.90 9.66 24.40
CA GLN A 67 2.22 10.89 24.01
C GLN A 67 1.75 10.77 22.56
N CYS A 68 0.54 11.26 22.29
CA CYS A 68 0.00 11.35 20.95
C CYS A 68 0.54 12.57 20.21
N TYR A 69 0.68 12.45 18.89
CA TYR A 69 0.97 13.54 17.97
C TYR A 69 -0.21 14.53 17.88
N ARG A 70 -1.43 14.04 18.11
CA ARG A 70 -2.70 14.78 18.32
C ARG A 70 -3.29 15.47 17.08
N TYR A 71 -2.46 15.78 16.08
CA TYR A 71 -2.86 16.60 14.93
C TYR A 71 -2.51 15.95 13.60
N LEU A 72 -2.61 14.61 13.49
CA LEU A 72 -2.36 13.94 12.21
C LEU A 72 -3.45 14.31 11.19
N ASN A 73 -3.06 15.02 10.14
CA ASN A 73 -3.92 15.49 9.05
C ASN A 73 -3.07 15.84 7.81
N PRO A 74 -3.65 16.07 6.62
CA PRO A 74 -2.90 16.35 5.39
C PRO A 74 -1.96 17.57 5.39
N TYR A 75 -2.12 18.54 6.30
CA TYR A 75 -1.18 19.65 6.47
C TYR A 75 -0.01 19.33 7.40
N SER A 76 -0.13 18.30 8.26
CA SER A 76 0.89 17.95 9.25
C SER A 76 1.84 16.84 8.79
N ILE A 77 1.80 16.52 7.49
CA ILE A 77 2.53 15.44 6.84
C ILE A 77 3.32 16.01 5.66
N LEU A 78 4.63 15.79 5.66
CA LEU A 78 5.52 16.09 4.53
C LEU A 78 5.64 14.86 3.62
N VAL A 79 5.56 15.07 2.31
CA VAL A 79 5.93 14.11 1.27
C VAL A 79 7.14 14.64 0.52
N THR A 80 8.19 13.84 0.44
CA THR A 80 9.43 14.16 -0.29
C THR A 80 9.34 13.74 -1.77
N GLY A 81 10.28 14.20 -2.60
CA GLY A 81 10.39 13.76 -4.01
C GLY A 81 10.60 12.26 -4.17
N GLU A 82 11.16 11.57 -3.17
CA GLU A 82 11.30 10.11 -3.13
C GLU A 82 10.04 9.38 -2.62
N ASN A 83 8.91 10.09 -2.51
CA ASN A 83 7.65 9.60 -1.95
C ASN A 83 7.75 9.11 -0.49
N LYS A 84 8.78 9.51 0.27
CA LYS A 84 8.84 9.26 1.72
C LYS A 84 7.95 10.24 2.47
N ILE A 85 7.36 9.77 3.55
CA ILE A 85 6.54 10.56 4.47
C ILE A 85 7.30 10.88 5.76
N TYR A 86 7.13 12.10 6.25
CA TYR A 86 7.58 12.55 7.57
C TYR A 86 6.47 13.30 8.31
N LEU A 87 6.44 13.19 9.63
CA LEU A 87 5.61 14.04 10.49
C LEU A 87 6.29 15.40 10.65
N LEU A 88 5.54 16.49 10.52
CA LEU A 88 6.06 17.82 10.80
C LEU A 88 6.36 17.99 12.30
N ASP A 89 7.36 18.80 12.63
CA ASP A 89 7.51 19.27 14.01
C ASP A 89 6.55 20.43 14.26
N LEU A 90 5.47 20.16 14.99
CA LEU A 90 4.45 21.16 15.30
C LEU A 90 4.87 22.12 16.42
N SER A 91 6.04 21.90 17.06
CA SER A 91 6.62 22.85 18.00
C SER A 91 7.45 23.93 17.30
N ALA A 92 7.86 23.70 16.05
CA ALA A 92 8.57 24.67 15.24
C ALA A 92 7.64 25.82 14.80
N GLU A 93 8.07 27.06 15.01
CA GLU A 93 7.31 28.26 14.64
C GLU A 93 7.00 28.29 13.14
N SER A 94 7.94 27.83 12.31
CA SER A 94 7.79 27.75 10.85
C SER A 94 6.61 26.88 10.41
N ASN A 95 6.18 25.94 11.26
CA ASN A 95 5.04 25.05 11.04
C ASN A 95 3.75 25.51 11.74
N GLY A 96 3.72 26.69 12.36
CA GLY A 96 2.54 27.22 13.07
C GLY A 96 1.28 27.33 12.19
N PHE A 97 1.45 27.44 10.88
CA PHE A 97 0.35 27.43 9.90
C PHE A 97 -0.49 26.14 9.95
N VAL A 98 0.07 25.01 10.41
CA VAL A 98 -0.65 23.74 10.52
C VAL A 98 -1.79 23.86 11.53
N LEU A 99 -1.50 24.47 12.70
CA LEU A 99 -2.51 24.70 13.73
C LEU A 99 -3.57 25.69 13.25
N GLN A 100 -3.17 26.74 12.52
CA GLN A 100 -4.12 27.69 11.92
C GLN A 100 -5.05 27.01 10.91
N ASN A 101 -4.50 26.14 10.04
CA ASN A 101 -5.30 25.35 9.10
C ASN A 101 -6.25 24.39 9.81
N MET A 102 -5.83 23.81 10.93
CA MET A 102 -6.69 22.95 11.76
C MET A 102 -7.88 23.68 12.38
N GLN A 103 -7.84 25.01 12.49
CA GLN A 103 -8.99 25.79 12.96
C GLN A 103 -10.05 26.04 11.89
N LYS A 104 -9.75 25.81 10.60
CA LYS A 104 -10.70 25.99 9.51
C LYS A 104 -11.91 25.05 9.70
N PRO A 105 -13.16 25.51 9.47
CA PRO A 105 -14.36 24.71 9.73
C PRO A 105 -14.32 23.31 9.10
N ALA A 106 -13.98 23.21 7.81
CA ALA A 106 -13.87 21.94 7.11
C ALA A 106 -12.81 21.00 7.71
N MET A 107 -11.67 21.54 8.17
CA MET A 107 -10.63 20.72 8.81
C MET A 107 -11.08 20.23 10.18
N ARG A 108 -11.74 21.10 10.96
CA ARG A 108 -12.28 20.71 12.28
C ARG A 108 -13.33 19.63 12.16
N GLU A 109 -14.28 19.80 11.25
CA GLU A 109 -15.36 18.84 11.02
C GLU A 109 -14.84 17.44 10.65
N HIS A 110 -13.77 17.37 9.86
CA HIS A 110 -13.28 16.10 9.33
C HIS A 110 -12.14 15.48 10.14
N PHE A 111 -11.27 16.27 10.77
CA PHE A 111 -10.04 15.79 11.39
C PHE A 111 -9.98 15.99 12.91
N VAL A 112 -10.96 16.67 13.52
CA VAL A 112 -11.07 16.75 14.98
C VAL A 112 -12.08 15.72 15.45
N LYS A 113 -11.63 14.79 16.30
CA LYS A 113 -12.49 13.75 16.86
C LYS A 113 -13.67 14.39 17.63
N PRO A 114 -14.93 14.09 17.27
CA PRO A 114 -16.08 14.70 17.93
C PRO A 114 -16.16 14.32 19.42
N VAL A 115 -16.52 15.30 20.24
CA VAL A 115 -16.65 15.22 21.70
C VAL A 115 -17.68 14.16 22.13
N ILE A 116 -18.69 13.89 21.31
CA ILE A 116 -19.70 12.85 21.58
C ILE A 116 -19.12 11.42 21.65
N HIS A 117 -17.91 11.21 21.10
CA HIS A 117 -17.20 9.93 21.18
C HIS A 117 -16.19 9.87 22.37
N ILE A 118 -16.31 10.77 23.36
CA ILE A 118 -15.31 10.97 24.44
C ILE A 118 -15.19 9.83 25.46
N LYS A 119 -16.14 8.87 25.53
CA LYS A 119 -16.06 7.78 26.52
C LYS A 119 -14.73 7.02 26.49
N GLU A 120 -13.97 7.10 25.39
CA GLU A 120 -12.65 6.49 25.22
C GLU A 120 -11.61 7.48 24.66
N ASN A 121 -11.61 8.72 25.15
CA ASN A 121 -10.68 9.78 24.73
C ASN A 121 -9.23 9.54 25.23
N THR A 122 -8.70 8.35 24.99
CA THR A 122 -7.30 8.02 25.20
C THR A 122 -6.44 8.77 24.18
N ARG A 123 -5.17 9.02 24.53
CA ARG A 123 -4.18 9.63 23.62
C ARG A 123 -4.08 8.86 22.30
N LEU A 124 -4.07 7.53 22.37
CA LEU A 124 -4.07 6.66 21.20
C LEU A 124 -5.30 6.89 20.31
N SER A 125 -6.49 7.04 20.89
CA SER A 125 -7.73 7.14 20.11
C SER A 125 -7.86 8.46 19.34
N LEU A 126 -7.12 9.51 19.72
CA LEU A 126 -7.00 10.75 18.96
C LEU A 126 -6.15 10.55 17.70
N ASP A 127 -5.00 9.90 17.85
CA ASP A 127 -4.09 9.64 16.73
C ASP A 127 -4.64 8.58 15.77
N LEU A 128 -5.33 7.56 16.27
CA LEU A 128 -6.07 6.61 15.43
C LEU A 128 -7.15 7.32 14.60
N TYR A 129 -7.89 8.26 15.20
CA TYR A 129 -8.90 9.02 14.46
C TYR A 129 -8.26 9.86 13.35
N GLY A 130 -7.21 10.63 13.66
CA GLY A 130 -6.46 11.41 12.67
C GLY A 130 -5.86 10.53 11.56
N LEU A 131 -5.36 9.34 11.92
CA LEU A 131 -4.86 8.35 10.97
C LEU A 131 -5.97 7.88 10.03
N GLY A 132 -7.10 7.42 10.55
CA GLY A 132 -8.25 6.95 9.74
C GLY A 132 -8.76 8.03 8.78
N LYS A 133 -8.92 9.27 9.25
CA LYS A 133 -9.34 10.41 8.43
C LYS A 133 -8.31 10.78 7.35
N THR A 134 -7.03 10.69 7.68
CA THR A 134 -5.95 10.90 6.71
C THR A 134 -5.92 9.79 5.66
N MET A 135 -6.13 8.52 6.05
CA MET A 135 -6.26 7.41 5.11
C MET A 135 -7.45 7.60 4.17
N GLN A 136 -8.64 7.97 4.70
CA GLN A 136 -9.81 8.30 3.88
C GLN A 136 -9.49 9.40 2.86
N PHE A 137 -8.83 10.48 3.31
CA PHE A 137 -8.45 11.59 2.45
C PHE A 137 -7.50 11.16 1.32
N ILE A 138 -6.47 10.37 1.64
CA ILE A 138 -5.52 9.84 0.65
C ILE A 138 -6.25 9.01 -0.40
N LEU A 139 -7.08 8.06 0.04
CA LEU A 139 -7.79 7.15 -0.85
C LEU A 139 -8.77 7.89 -1.77
N ALA A 140 -9.56 8.82 -1.22
CA ALA A 140 -10.50 9.62 -2.00
C ALA A 140 -9.78 10.51 -3.04
N ARG A 141 -8.59 11.02 -2.73
CA ARG A 141 -7.81 11.83 -3.69
C ARG A 141 -7.04 11.01 -4.70
N ALA A 142 -6.73 9.76 -4.39
CA ALA A 142 -6.04 8.85 -5.28
C ALA A 142 -7.00 8.05 -6.19
N GLU A 143 -8.30 8.05 -5.90
CA GLU A 143 -9.32 7.31 -6.66
C GLU A 143 -9.25 7.50 -8.19
N PRO A 144 -9.01 8.71 -8.73
CA PRO A 144 -8.88 8.89 -10.18
C PRO A 144 -7.68 8.16 -10.81
N ASP A 145 -6.62 7.94 -10.03
CA ASP A 145 -5.35 7.37 -10.51
C ASP A 145 -5.15 5.90 -10.09
N VAL A 146 -5.86 5.44 -9.05
CA VAL A 146 -5.66 4.14 -8.42
C VAL A 146 -6.97 3.40 -8.25
N THR A 147 -7.12 2.30 -9.00
CA THR A 147 -8.23 1.36 -8.81
C THR A 147 -7.86 0.30 -7.77
N LEU A 148 -8.66 0.18 -6.73
CA LEU A 148 -8.54 -0.86 -5.72
C LEU A 148 -9.36 -2.09 -6.13
N SER A 149 -8.92 -3.29 -5.73
CA SER A 149 -9.79 -4.46 -5.80
C SER A 149 -10.81 -4.44 -4.66
N ARG A 150 -11.96 -5.10 -4.86
CA ARG A 150 -13.00 -5.25 -3.81
C ARG A 150 -12.47 -5.79 -2.48
N ARG A 151 -11.44 -6.64 -2.51
CA ARG A 151 -10.80 -7.17 -1.29
C ARG A 151 -10.00 -6.10 -0.55
N GLU A 152 -9.37 -5.19 -1.28
CA GLU A 152 -8.60 -4.09 -0.71
C GLU A 152 -9.51 -3.00 -0.16
N GLU A 153 -10.57 -2.66 -0.90
CA GLU A 153 -11.61 -1.74 -0.39
C GLU A 153 -12.19 -2.27 0.92
N PHE A 154 -12.57 -3.55 0.96
CA PHE A 154 -13.08 -4.17 2.18
C PHE A 154 -12.07 -4.15 3.33
N LEU A 155 -10.81 -4.50 3.06
CA LEU A 155 -9.75 -4.48 4.07
C LEU A 155 -9.49 -3.07 4.60
N LEU A 156 -9.33 -2.09 3.70
CA LEU A 156 -9.03 -0.71 4.05
C LEU A 156 -10.21 -0.03 4.76
N SER A 157 -11.46 -0.28 4.32
CA SER A 157 -12.66 0.17 5.04
C SER A 157 -12.66 -0.36 6.45
N GLY A 158 -12.44 -1.67 6.64
CA GLY A 158 -12.40 -2.28 7.96
C GLY A 158 -11.28 -1.73 8.86
N ILE A 159 -10.12 -1.40 8.30
CA ILE A 159 -9.03 -0.72 9.03
C ILE A 159 -9.46 0.69 9.45
N ILE A 160 -10.02 1.46 8.52
CA ILE A 160 -10.47 2.84 8.75
C ILE A 160 -11.58 2.89 9.80
N GLU A 161 -12.62 2.07 9.69
CA GLU A 161 -13.73 1.98 10.67
C GLU A 161 -13.21 1.73 12.10
N LYS A 162 -12.24 0.82 12.25
CA LYS A 162 -11.59 0.53 13.53
C LYS A 162 -10.75 1.71 14.05
N CYS A 163 -10.03 2.41 13.17
CA CYS A 163 -9.29 3.63 13.52
C CYS A 163 -10.21 4.77 13.97
N LEU A 164 -11.37 4.92 13.32
CA LEU A 164 -12.37 5.94 13.66
C LEU A 164 -13.15 5.60 14.94
N GLY A 165 -13.12 4.34 15.37
CA GLY A 165 -13.81 3.88 16.58
C GLY A 165 -15.33 3.78 16.40
N GLU A 166 -15.80 3.64 15.15
CA GLU A 166 -17.23 3.55 14.82
C GLU A 166 -17.86 2.27 15.40
N ASN A 167 -17.07 1.20 15.52
CA ASN A 167 -17.49 -0.04 16.16
C ASN A 167 -16.84 -0.21 17.54
N PRO A 168 -17.58 -0.07 18.65
CA PRO A 168 -17.01 -0.18 19.99
C PRO A 168 -16.46 -1.58 20.33
N LYS A 169 -16.84 -2.62 19.58
CA LYS A 169 -16.39 -4.01 19.79
C LYS A 169 -15.10 -4.35 19.03
N LYS A 170 -14.68 -3.53 18.07
CA LYS A 170 -13.52 -3.77 17.23
C LYS A 170 -12.60 -2.55 17.29
N LYS A 171 -11.58 -2.63 18.14
CA LYS A 171 -10.66 -1.51 18.41
C LYS A 171 -9.22 -1.93 18.30
N TYR A 172 -8.41 -0.97 17.89
CA TYR A 172 -6.97 -1.07 18.00
C TYR A 172 -6.49 -0.63 19.37
N HIS A 173 -5.61 -1.42 19.97
CA HIS A 173 -4.94 -1.11 21.23
C HIS A 173 -3.51 -0.61 21.01
N SER A 174 -3.01 -0.69 19.78
CA SER A 174 -1.72 -0.13 19.38
C SER A 174 -1.65 0.18 17.88
N LEU A 175 -0.77 1.10 17.49
CA LEU A 175 -0.50 1.38 16.08
C LEU A 175 0.17 0.19 15.35
N LYS A 176 0.85 -0.69 16.10
CA LYS A 176 1.40 -1.94 15.56
C LYS A 176 0.33 -2.89 15.03
N GLU A 177 -0.87 -2.91 15.63
CA GLU A 177 -1.98 -3.72 15.12
C GLU A 177 -2.45 -3.21 13.76
N VAL A 178 -2.61 -1.90 13.62
CA VAL A 178 -2.92 -1.24 12.33
C VAL A 178 -1.87 -1.63 11.29
N GLN A 179 -0.59 -1.52 11.65
CA GLN A 179 0.52 -1.81 10.73
C GLN A 179 0.57 -3.29 10.29
N LYS A 180 0.16 -4.22 11.15
CA LYS A 180 0.10 -5.65 10.82
C LYS A 180 -1.02 -5.97 9.83
N GLU A 181 -2.14 -5.28 9.91
CA GLU A 181 -3.28 -5.48 9.02
C GLU A 181 -3.14 -4.79 7.66
N LEU A 182 -2.39 -3.69 7.61
CA LEU A 182 -2.16 -2.96 6.36
C LEU A 182 -1.48 -3.83 5.30
N PRO A 183 -1.85 -3.67 4.01
CA PRO A 183 -1.21 -4.37 2.92
C PRO A 183 0.28 -4.01 2.82
N LYS A 184 1.16 -5.02 2.91
CA LYS A 184 2.60 -4.80 2.73
C LYS A 184 2.94 -4.71 1.24
N VAL A 185 3.49 -3.57 0.80
CA VAL A 185 3.92 -3.33 -0.60
C VAL A 185 4.82 -4.45 -1.13
N SER A 186 5.78 -4.91 -0.33
CA SER A 186 6.67 -6.02 -0.73
C SER A 186 5.94 -7.35 -0.90
N SER A 187 4.91 -7.62 -0.10
CA SER A 187 4.11 -8.84 -0.21
C SER A 187 3.16 -8.82 -1.42
N ILE A 188 2.76 -7.64 -1.86
CA ILE A 188 1.94 -7.45 -3.06
C ILE A 188 2.76 -7.73 -4.31
N LYS A 189 3.96 -7.13 -4.44
CA LYS A 189 4.87 -7.42 -5.54
C LYS A 189 5.18 -8.91 -5.66
N ASN A 190 5.47 -9.57 -4.53
CA ASN A 190 5.73 -11.01 -4.49
C ASN A 190 4.50 -11.84 -4.90
N LYS A 191 3.29 -11.43 -4.53
CA LYS A 191 2.04 -12.12 -4.94
C LYS A 191 1.75 -11.95 -6.42
N GLU A 192 1.93 -10.74 -6.96
CA GLU A 192 1.71 -10.46 -8.38
C GLU A 192 2.74 -11.17 -9.26
N GLN A 193 4.02 -11.16 -8.86
CA GLN A 193 5.07 -11.96 -9.51
C GLN A 193 4.76 -13.46 -9.48
N LYS A 194 4.35 -14.01 -8.32
CA LYS A 194 3.95 -15.43 -8.23
C LYS A 194 2.73 -15.76 -9.08
N LYS A 195 1.75 -14.86 -9.18
CA LYS A 195 0.56 -15.04 -10.03
C LYS A 195 0.94 -15.03 -11.51
N GLN A 196 1.86 -14.14 -11.91
CA GLN A 196 2.37 -14.09 -13.27
C GLN A 196 3.19 -15.34 -13.62
N GLN A 197 4.09 -15.78 -12.72
CA GLN A 197 4.86 -17.02 -12.89
C GLN A 197 3.95 -18.24 -13.07
N ARG A 198 2.87 -18.37 -12.26
CA ARG A 198 1.89 -19.46 -12.42
C ARG A 198 1.21 -19.44 -13.78
N LYS A 199 0.85 -18.26 -14.29
CA LYS A 199 0.28 -18.12 -15.64
C LYS A 199 1.28 -18.55 -16.71
N THR A 200 2.53 -18.11 -16.62
CA THR A 200 3.59 -18.49 -17.57
C THR A 200 3.85 -19.99 -17.56
N VAL A 201 3.89 -20.63 -16.37
CA VAL A 201 4.07 -22.09 -16.25
C VAL A 201 2.89 -22.84 -16.87
N LEU A 202 1.65 -22.39 -16.66
CA LEU A 202 0.47 -23.01 -17.27
C LEU A 202 0.52 -22.91 -18.80
N ILE A 203 0.87 -21.74 -19.34
CA ILE A 203 1.00 -21.54 -20.80
C ILE A 203 2.10 -22.45 -21.36
N ALA A 204 3.26 -22.50 -20.71
CA ALA A 204 4.37 -23.37 -21.13
C ALA A 204 3.96 -24.86 -21.11
N ALA A 205 3.23 -25.30 -20.09
CA ALA A 205 2.75 -26.68 -19.99
C ALA A 205 1.78 -27.03 -21.14
N VAL A 206 0.89 -26.12 -21.53
CA VAL A 206 -0.01 -26.30 -22.67
C VAL A 206 0.78 -26.40 -23.99
N ILE A 207 1.80 -25.55 -24.18
CA ILE A 207 2.65 -25.60 -25.38
C ILE A 207 3.40 -26.93 -25.45
N VAL A 208 3.97 -27.41 -24.34
CA VAL A 208 4.66 -28.70 -24.29
C VAL A 208 3.69 -29.85 -24.63
N LEU A 209 2.48 -29.84 -24.08
CA LEU A 209 1.44 -30.83 -24.41
C LEU A 209 1.13 -30.86 -25.91
N LEU A 210 0.92 -29.70 -26.53
CA LEU A 210 0.66 -29.61 -27.97
C LEU A 210 1.84 -30.12 -28.81
N LEU A 211 3.07 -29.78 -28.44
CA LEU A 211 4.27 -30.27 -29.14
C LEU A 211 4.43 -31.79 -29.00
N THR A 212 4.15 -32.36 -27.83
CA THR A 212 4.19 -33.82 -27.63
C THR A 212 3.11 -34.54 -28.43
N ALA A 213 1.91 -33.96 -28.55
CA ALA A 213 0.84 -34.53 -29.37
C ALA A 213 1.20 -34.51 -30.87
N VAL A 214 1.84 -33.45 -31.36
CA VAL A 214 2.34 -33.38 -32.75
C VAL A 214 3.44 -34.41 -33.00
N TRP A 215 4.37 -34.60 -32.07
CA TRP A 215 5.42 -35.63 -32.18
C TRP A 215 4.83 -37.04 -32.17
N ALA A 216 3.90 -37.34 -31.27
CA ALA A 216 3.22 -38.63 -31.23
C ALA A 216 2.41 -38.89 -32.51
N GLY A 217 1.69 -37.88 -33.01
CA GLY A 217 0.97 -37.97 -34.29
C GLY A 217 1.89 -38.22 -35.48
N LYS A 218 3.06 -37.55 -35.52
CA LYS A 218 4.08 -37.82 -36.56
C LYS A 218 4.69 -39.20 -36.45
N ALA A 219 4.97 -39.70 -35.24
CA ALA A 219 5.51 -41.04 -35.03
C ALA A 219 4.53 -42.13 -35.49
N LEU A 220 3.24 -41.98 -35.15
CA LEU A 220 2.18 -42.89 -35.59
C LEU A 220 1.96 -42.86 -37.11
N ALA A 221 2.06 -41.68 -37.74
CA ALA A 221 2.00 -41.56 -39.19
C ALA A 221 3.22 -42.19 -39.89
N TYR A 222 4.42 -42.08 -39.29
CA TYR A 222 5.64 -42.69 -39.82
C TYR A 222 5.59 -44.22 -39.77
N THR A 223 5.06 -44.80 -38.68
CA THR A 223 4.92 -46.26 -38.55
C THR A 223 3.89 -46.83 -39.52
N GLY A 224 2.74 -46.16 -39.70
CA GLY A 224 1.71 -46.59 -40.65
C GLY A 224 2.19 -46.58 -42.11
N ASN A 225 2.96 -45.55 -42.49
CA ASN A 225 3.53 -45.45 -43.84
C ASN A 225 4.63 -46.51 -44.10
N THR A 226 5.29 -47.00 -43.05
CA THR A 226 6.30 -48.05 -43.18
C THR A 226 5.65 -49.43 -43.35
N GLU A 227 4.55 -49.68 -42.64
CA GLU A 227 3.78 -50.93 -42.78
C GLU A 227 3.11 -51.03 -44.17
N GLU A 228 2.57 -49.94 -44.72
CA GLU A 228 2.04 -49.90 -46.10
C GLU A 228 3.13 -50.17 -47.15
N ILE A 229 4.31 -49.54 -47.04
CA ILE A 229 5.42 -49.75 -47.98
C ILE A 229 5.94 -51.20 -47.92
N THR A 230 5.96 -51.83 -46.73
CA THR A 230 6.35 -53.24 -46.58
C THR A 230 5.30 -54.21 -47.13
N LEU A 231 4.01 -53.89 -47.06
CA LEU A 231 2.98 -54.73 -47.65
C LEU A 231 3.05 -54.69 -49.19
N ASP A 232 3.25 -53.50 -49.76
CA ASP A 232 3.31 -53.27 -51.22
C ASP A 232 4.54 -53.97 -51.84
N THR A 233 5.70 -53.93 -51.16
CA THR A 233 6.92 -54.64 -51.60
C THR A 233 6.83 -56.17 -51.45
N MET A 234 6.00 -56.68 -50.53
CA MET A 234 5.75 -58.13 -50.41
C MET A 234 4.73 -58.64 -51.45
N GLU A 235 3.79 -57.80 -51.91
CA GLU A 235 2.92 -58.15 -53.05
C GLU A 235 3.67 -58.11 -54.39
N GLU A 236 4.58 -57.15 -54.58
CA GLU A 236 5.35 -56.99 -55.83
C GLU A 236 6.38 -58.12 -56.05
N THR A 237 6.88 -58.73 -54.97
CA THR A 237 7.81 -59.89 -55.03
C THR A 237 7.13 -61.23 -55.20
N ALA A 238 5.79 -61.30 -55.07
CA ALA A 238 5.01 -62.52 -55.26
C ALA A 238 4.59 -62.78 -56.73
N TYR A 239 4.93 -61.88 -57.66
CA TYR A 239 4.55 -61.94 -59.08
C TYR A 239 5.72 -62.13 -60.08
N ILE A 240 6.91 -62.54 -59.62
CA ILE A 240 8.07 -62.93 -60.46
C ILE A 240 8.35 -64.41 -60.27
#